data_AF-A0A2H5A3T9-F1
#
_entry.id   AF-A0A2H5A3T9-F1
#
_cell.length_a   1.000
_cell.length_b   1.000
_cell.length_c   1.000
_cell.angle_alpha   90.00
_cell.angle_beta   90.00
_cell.angle_gamma   90.00
#
_symmetry.space_group_name_H-M   'P 1'
#
loop_
_entity.id
_entity.type
_entity.pdbx_description
1 polymer ?
#
loop_
_entity_poly.entity_id
_entity_poly.type
_entity_poly.pdbx_seq_one_letter_code
_entity_poly.pdbx_strand_id
1 'polypeptide(L)'
;MTATMQSAGRTVEMTGRFYQGDMYWSFDQQGQQMELYHIGNSTYTVAGGQCFRGTMQQGMDRDEVDPSRFSNRPEENPDVTPAGRDTIDGEAVLVYEISQSRSRRPVTYYILADSGYPRRIEAGSMQWDFHSWGSVEPIQKPEGNCQSMPGGGTMADGGS
;
A
#
# COMPACT_ATOMS: atom_id res chain seq x y z
N MET A 1 8.05 -2.64 0.17
CA MET A 1 7.07 -2.83 -0.91
C MET A 1 7.23 -1.72 -1.92
N THR A 2 7.00 -2.02 -3.19
CA THR A 2 6.96 -1.04 -4.27
C THR A 2 5.62 -1.15 -4.98
N ALA A 3 5.12 -0.03 -5.48
CA ALA A 3 3.91 0.01 -6.29
C ALA A 3 4.21 0.76 -7.57
N THR A 4 3.81 0.17 -8.67
CA THR A 4 3.98 0.70 -10.01
C THR A 4 2.60 0.90 -10.61
N MET A 5 2.30 2.11 -11.08
CA MET A 5 1.05 2.43 -11.74
C MET A 5 1.32 3.00 -13.13
N GLN A 6 0.68 2.44 -14.15
CA GLN A 6 0.64 3.02 -15.48
C GLN A 6 -0.52 4.01 -15.59
N SER A 7 -0.21 5.28 -15.83
CA SER A 7 -1.20 6.34 -16.04
C SER A 7 -0.78 7.27 -17.18
N ALA A 8 -1.67 7.50 -18.14
CA ALA A 8 -1.43 8.38 -19.30
C ALA A 8 -0.11 8.13 -20.06
N GLY A 9 0.30 6.85 -20.18
CA GLY A 9 1.53 6.46 -20.86
C GLY A 9 2.81 6.71 -20.06
N ARG A 10 2.69 7.00 -18.75
CA ARG A 10 3.81 7.15 -17.82
C ARG A 10 3.71 6.09 -16.72
N THR A 11 4.86 5.54 -16.38
CA THR A 11 5.04 4.71 -15.18
C THR A 11 5.27 5.65 -13.99
N VAL A 12 4.42 5.55 -12.98
CA VAL A 12 4.66 6.15 -11.66
C VAL A 12 5.11 5.04 -10.73
N GLU A 13 6.27 5.22 -10.11
CA GLU A 13 6.82 4.30 -9.12
C GLU A 13 6.71 4.91 -7.73
N MET A 14 6.25 4.10 -6.79
CA MET A 14 6.08 4.44 -5.39
C MET A 14 6.79 3.39 -4.56
N THR A 15 7.47 3.84 -3.51
CA THR A 15 8.12 2.95 -2.53
C THR A 15 7.40 3.10 -1.20
N GLY A 16 7.13 1.98 -0.54
CA GLY A 16 6.33 1.96 0.68
C GLY A 16 6.84 0.99 1.73
N ARG A 17 6.42 1.24 2.97
CA ARG A 17 6.63 0.37 4.13
C ARG A 17 5.34 0.30 4.93
N PHE A 18 5.08 -0.88 5.49
CA PHE A 18 4.01 -1.11 6.46
C PHE A 18 4.61 -1.79 7.69
N TYR A 19 4.30 -1.27 8.88
CA TYR A 19 4.78 -1.83 10.14
C TYR A 19 3.69 -1.69 11.20
N GLN A 20 3.11 -2.80 11.64
CA GLN A 20 2.14 -2.84 12.75
C GLN A 20 0.99 -1.80 12.67
N GLY A 21 0.47 -1.55 11.47
CA GLY A 21 -0.61 -0.57 11.25
C GLY A 21 -0.12 0.81 10.83
N ASP A 22 1.16 1.11 11.02
CA ASP A 22 1.77 2.32 10.49
C ASP A 22 2.21 2.11 9.04
N MET A 23 2.18 3.20 8.27
CA MET A 23 2.46 3.20 6.84
C MET A 23 3.31 4.40 6.43
N TYR A 24 4.18 4.15 5.46
CA TYR A 24 5.00 5.15 4.80
C TYR A 24 4.97 4.93 3.29
N TRP A 25 4.88 6.01 2.53
CA TRP A 25 5.03 6.03 1.08
C TRP A 25 5.95 7.16 0.66
N SER A 26 6.76 6.93 -0.37
CA SER A 26 7.58 7.92 -1.04
C SER A 26 7.49 7.75 -2.55
N PHE A 27 7.27 8.85 -3.26
CA PHE A 27 7.15 8.88 -4.70
C PHE A 27 7.57 10.25 -5.26
N ASP A 28 7.98 10.29 -6.52
CA ASP A 28 8.23 11.56 -7.21
C ASP A 28 6.93 12.11 -7.82
N GLN A 29 6.69 13.39 -7.61
CA GLN A 29 5.62 14.13 -8.27
C GLN A 29 6.17 15.41 -8.86
N GLN A 30 6.22 15.48 -10.20
CA GLN A 30 6.69 16.65 -10.95
C GLN A 30 8.13 17.07 -10.59
N GLY A 31 9.02 16.09 -10.31
CA GLY A 31 10.42 16.34 -9.94
C GLY A 31 10.59 16.73 -8.47
N GLN A 32 9.54 16.61 -7.66
CA GLN A 32 9.61 16.80 -6.22
C GLN A 32 9.29 15.48 -5.52
N GLN A 33 10.17 15.07 -4.61
CA GLN A 33 9.90 13.94 -3.73
C GLN A 33 8.78 14.29 -2.75
N MET A 34 7.78 13.42 -2.72
CA MET A 34 6.64 13.45 -1.81
C MET A 34 6.72 12.27 -0.87
N GLU A 35 6.48 12.50 0.42
CA GLU A 35 6.40 11.45 1.42
C GLU A 35 5.07 11.53 2.18
N LEU A 36 4.44 10.38 2.39
CA LEU A 36 3.20 10.24 3.14
C LEU A 36 3.40 9.28 4.29
N TYR A 37 2.92 9.67 5.46
CA TYR A 37 3.00 8.87 6.67
C TYR A 37 1.60 8.71 7.26
N HIS A 38 1.28 7.49 7.68
CA HIS A 38 0.15 7.20 8.54
C HIS A 38 0.70 6.52 9.79
N ILE A 39 0.65 7.20 10.93
CA ILE A 39 1.19 6.70 12.20
C ILE A 39 0.10 6.78 13.25
N GLY A 40 -0.37 5.63 13.72
CA GLY A 40 -1.57 5.51 14.55
C GLY A 40 -2.78 6.19 13.89
N ASN A 41 -3.25 7.29 14.46
CA ASN A 41 -4.37 8.09 13.94
C ASN A 41 -3.93 9.40 13.27
N SER A 42 -2.64 9.62 13.10
CA SER A 42 -2.10 10.86 12.51
C SER A 42 -1.56 10.60 11.12
N THR A 43 -1.92 11.48 10.19
CA THR A 43 -1.32 11.53 8.87
C THR A 43 -0.35 12.70 8.78
N TYR A 44 0.74 12.49 8.03
CA TYR A 44 1.71 13.52 7.72
C TYR A 44 2.04 13.49 6.23
N THR A 45 2.35 14.66 5.70
CA THR A 45 2.88 14.79 4.34
C THR A 45 4.12 15.66 4.36
N VAL A 46 5.20 15.17 3.74
CA VAL A 46 6.43 15.92 3.51
C VAL A 46 6.55 16.21 2.03
N ALA A 47 6.74 17.48 1.69
CA ALA A 47 6.79 17.97 0.32
C ALA A 47 7.74 19.17 0.26
N GLY A 48 8.77 19.12 -0.59
CA GLY A 48 9.68 20.25 -0.80
C GLY A 48 10.39 20.70 0.49
N GLY A 49 10.68 19.77 1.40
CA GLY A 49 11.29 20.04 2.71
C GLY A 49 10.33 20.60 3.77
N GLN A 50 9.04 20.77 3.46
CA GLN A 50 8.04 21.19 4.41
C GLN A 50 7.25 19.98 4.93
N CYS A 51 7.01 19.92 6.24
CA CYS A 51 6.16 18.90 6.85
C CYS A 51 4.80 19.47 7.24
N PHE A 52 3.74 18.76 6.88
CA PHE A 52 2.38 19.07 7.23
C PHE A 52 1.73 17.91 7.99
N ARG A 53 0.94 18.22 9.02
CA ARG A 53 0.07 17.27 9.71
C ARG A 53 -1.34 17.35 9.14
N GLY A 54 -1.90 16.19 8.82
CA GLY A 54 -3.19 16.02 8.15
C GLY A 54 -3.03 15.35 6.78
N THR A 55 -4.15 14.95 6.19
CA THR A 55 -4.16 14.26 4.90
C THR A 55 -4.25 15.27 3.78
N MET A 56 -3.23 15.34 2.92
CA MET A 56 -3.46 15.80 1.55
C MET A 56 -4.20 14.67 0.85
N GLN A 57 -5.26 14.96 0.11
CA GLN A 57 -6.21 14.00 -0.47
C GLN A 57 -5.60 13.08 -1.56
N GLN A 58 -4.29 12.84 -1.51
CA GLN A 58 -3.47 12.11 -2.48
C GLN A 58 -2.73 10.99 -1.75
N GLY A 59 -2.84 9.76 -2.26
CA GLY A 59 -2.19 8.57 -1.71
C GLY A 59 -3.10 7.34 -1.74
N MET A 60 -2.52 6.16 -1.54
CA MET A 60 -3.27 4.94 -1.22
C MET A 60 -3.76 5.00 0.23
N ASP A 61 -4.98 4.50 0.47
CA ASP A 61 -5.52 4.42 1.83
C ASP A 61 -4.74 3.37 2.63
N ARG A 62 -4.67 3.55 3.95
CA ARG A 62 -4.11 2.53 4.84
C ARG A 62 -4.81 1.19 4.63
N ASP A 63 -6.13 1.24 4.53
CA ASP A 63 -6.98 0.06 4.43
C ASP A 63 -6.76 -0.73 3.12
N GLU A 64 -6.22 -0.11 2.08
CA GLU A 64 -5.95 -0.76 0.79
C GLU A 64 -4.75 -1.70 0.84
N VAL A 65 -3.83 -1.50 1.79
CA VAL A 65 -2.62 -2.31 1.90
C VAL A 65 -2.39 -2.87 3.31
N ASP A 66 -3.33 -2.68 4.24
CA ASP A 66 -3.32 -3.31 5.55
C ASP A 66 -3.59 -4.82 5.41
N PRO A 67 -2.60 -5.68 5.72
CA PRO A 67 -2.75 -7.13 5.58
C PRO A 67 -3.82 -7.72 6.48
N SER A 68 -4.20 -7.05 7.57
CA SER A 68 -5.27 -7.51 8.47
C SER A 68 -6.68 -7.34 7.89
N ARG A 69 -6.83 -6.50 6.85
CA ARG A 69 -8.10 -6.23 6.17
C ARG A 69 -8.36 -7.20 5.02
N PHE A 70 -7.35 -7.92 4.57
CA PHE A 70 -7.52 -8.97 3.57
C PHE A 70 -8.34 -10.13 4.16
N SER A 71 -9.32 -10.63 3.39
CA SER A 71 -10.14 -11.76 3.84
C SER A 71 -9.24 -12.96 4.12
N ASN A 72 -9.32 -13.47 5.34
CA ASN A 72 -8.67 -14.71 5.77
C ASN A 72 -9.61 -15.92 5.69
N ARG A 73 -10.73 -15.77 4.97
CA ARG A 73 -11.77 -16.80 4.83
C ARG A 73 -11.68 -17.46 3.47
N PRO A 74 -10.88 -18.54 3.32
CA PRO A 74 -10.79 -19.28 2.07
C PRO A 74 -12.17 -19.81 1.60
N GLU A 75 -13.09 -20.05 2.54
CA GLU A 75 -14.49 -20.44 2.32
C GLU A 75 -15.28 -19.42 1.46
N GLU A 76 -14.90 -18.14 1.47
CA GLU A 76 -15.54 -17.09 0.65
C GLU A 76 -15.12 -17.20 -0.83
N ASN A 77 -14.08 -17.98 -1.13
CA ASN A 77 -13.59 -18.24 -2.48
C ASN A 77 -13.21 -19.73 -2.64
N PRO A 78 -14.17 -20.67 -2.49
CA PRO A 78 -13.90 -22.10 -2.35
C PRO A 78 -13.31 -22.75 -3.61
N ASP A 79 -13.45 -22.10 -4.77
CA ASP A 79 -12.92 -22.56 -6.06
C ASP A 79 -11.50 -22.04 -6.38
N VAL A 80 -10.88 -21.28 -5.47
CA VAL A 80 -9.56 -20.68 -5.72
C VAL A 80 -8.47 -21.73 -5.60
N THR A 81 -8.14 -22.29 -6.74
CA THR A 81 -6.93 -23.11 -6.95
C THR A 81 -5.89 -22.29 -7.71
N PRO A 82 -4.58 -22.60 -7.56
CA PRO A 82 -3.56 -21.91 -8.34
C PRO A 82 -3.82 -22.12 -9.83
N ALA A 83 -3.95 -21.04 -10.59
CA ALA A 83 -3.99 -21.07 -12.04
C ALA A 83 -2.64 -21.49 -12.64
N GLY A 84 -1.54 -21.28 -11.89
CA GLY A 84 -0.20 -21.64 -12.33
C GLY A 84 0.87 -21.52 -11.25
N ARG A 85 2.11 -21.70 -11.69
CA ARG A 85 3.33 -21.51 -10.90
C ARG A 85 4.30 -20.66 -11.71
N ASP A 86 5.08 -19.83 -11.04
CA ASP A 86 6.07 -18.97 -11.68
C ASP A 86 7.27 -18.72 -10.75
N THR A 87 8.21 -17.87 -11.15
CA THR A 87 9.34 -17.43 -10.35
C THR A 87 9.55 -15.93 -10.52
N ILE A 88 9.62 -15.19 -9.40
CA ILE A 88 9.90 -13.74 -9.38
C ILE A 88 11.16 -13.55 -8.54
N ASP A 89 12.20 -12.93 -9.12
CA ASP A 89 13.50 -12.68 -8.47
C ASP A 89 14.14 -13.92 -7.81
N GLY A 90 13.91 -15.09 -8.41
CA GLY A 90 14.41 -16.38 -7.90
C GLY A 90 13.52 -17.03 -6.82
N GLU A 91 12.44 -16.37 -6.41
CA GLU A 91 11.47 -16.91 -5.45
C GLU A 91 10.33 -17.61 -6.18
N ALA A 92 10.05 -18.86 -5.80
CA ALA A 92 8.96 -19.63 -6.38
C ALA A 92 7.60 -19.09 -5.91
N VAL A 93 6.67 -18.88 -6.85
CA VAL A 93 5.33 -18.34 -6.57
C VAL A 93 4.22 -19.22 -7.14
N LEU A 94 3.08 -19.22 -6.45
CA LEU A 94 1.80 -19.74 -6.92
C LEU A 94 0.98 -18.57 -7.49
N VAL A 95 0.40 -18.76 -8.67
CA VAL A 95 -0.38 -17.74 -9.36
C VAL A 95 -1.86 -18.02 -9.15
N TYR A 96 -2.60 -17.02 -8.69
CA TYR A 96 -4.04 -17.07 -8.49
C TYR A 96 -4.72 -15.95 -9.26
N GLU A 97 -5.76 -16.28 -10.03
CA GLU A 97 -6.56 -15.29 -10.75
C GLU A 97 -7.94 -15.19 -10.09
N ILE A 98 -8.24 -14.02 -9.52
CA ILE A 98 -9.49 -13.77 -8.81
C ILE A 98 -10.37 -12.85 -9.65
N SER A 99 -11.49 -13.40 -10.12
CA SER A 99 -12.53 -12.63 -10.79
C SER A 99 -13.24 -11.73 -9.78
N GLN A 100 -13.26 -10.42 -10.03
CA GLN A 100 -14.03 -9.50 -9.19
C GLN A 100 -15.37 -9.20 -9.84
N SER A 101 -16.47 -9.35 -9.10
CA SER A 101 -17.85 -9.19 -9.58
C SER A 101 -18.16 -7.82 -10.21
N ARG A 102 -17.35 -6.80 -9.92
CA ARG A 102 -17.50 -5.42 -10.43
C ARG A 102 -16.43 -5.02 -11.48
N SER A 103 -15.44 -5.86 -11.74
CA SER A 103 -14.34 -5.59 -12.67
C SER A 103 -14.43 -6.49 -13.90
N ARG A 104 -14.12 -5.97 -15.09
CA ARG A 104 -13.97 -6.79 -16.30
C ARG A 104 -12.63 -7.52 -16.38
N ARG A 105 -11.65 -7.12 -15.57
CA ARG A 105 -10.31 -7.73 -15.53
C ARG A 105 -10.12 -8.44 -14.18
N PRO A 106 -9.66 -9.69 -14.17
CA PRO A 106 -9.32 -10.36 -12.91
C PRO A 106 -8.16 -9.63 -12.22
N VAL A 107 -8.05 -9.83 -10.91
CA VAL A 107 -6.84 -9.47 -10.16
C VAL A 107 -5.97 -10.70 -10.02
N THR A 108 -4.70 -10.59 -10.37
CA THR A 108 -3.74 -11.68 -10.31
C THR A 108 -2.89 -11.55 -9.06
N TYR A 109 -2.84 -12.59 -8.25
CA TYR A 109 -2.01 -12.69 -7.05
C TYR A 109 -0.88 -13.68 -7.29
N TYR A 110 0.34 -13.25 -6.99
CA TYR A 110 1.53 -14.08 -6.98
C TYR A 110 1.93 -14.26 -5.53
N ILE A 111 1.77 -15.48 -5.02
CA ILE A 111 1.96 -15.82 -3.62
C ILE A 111 3.22 -16.67 -3.48
N LEU A 112 4.14 -16.30 -2.58
CA LEU A 112 5.34 -17.07 -2.29
C LEU A 112 4.96 -18.50 -1.86
N ALA A 113 5.53 -19.50 -2.54
CA ALA A 113 5.16 -20.90 -2.33
C ALA A 113 5.62 -21.46 -0.98
N ASP A 114 6.63 -20.86 -0.36
CA ASP A 114 7.23 -21.30 0.90
C ASP A 114 6.51 -20.75 2.14
N SER A 115 6.05 -19.51 2.07
CA SER A 115 5.57 -18.71 3.19
C SER A 115 4.10 -18.33 3.07
N GLY A 116 3.53 -18.37 1.87
CA GLY A 116 2.16 -17.93 1.62
C GLY A 116 1.97 -16.41 1.60
N TYR A 117 3.05 -15.62 1.68
CA TYR A 117 2.94 -14.17 1.60
C TYR A 117 2.79 -13.69 0.14
N PRO A 118 2.06 -12.59 -0.10
CA PRO A 118 2.06 -11.96 -1.42
C PRO A 118 3.49 -11.56 -1.82
N ARG A 119 3.89 -11.90 -3.05
CA ARG A 119 5.07 -11.36 -3.72
C ARG A 119 4.68 -10.27 -4.70
N ARG A 120 3.59 -10.45 -5.43
CA ARG A 120 3.05 -9.47 -6.36
C ARG A 120 1.53 -9.51 -6.45
N ILE A 121 0.92 -8.37 -6.68
CA ILE A 121 -0.49 -8.24 -7.04
C ILE A 121 -0.57 -7.40 -8.32
N GLU A 122 -1.37 -7.83 -9.29
CA GLU A 122 -1.62 -7.10 -10.53
C GLU A 122 -3.13 -6.84 -10.68
N ALA A 123 -3.51 -5.57 -10.86
CA ALA A 123 -4.89 -5.16 -11.07
C ALA A 123 -4.97 -4.08 -12.15
N GLY A 124 -5.40 -4.45 -13.37
CA GLY A 124 -5.60 -3.51 -14.46
C GLY A 124 -4.28 -2.89 -14.96
N SER A 125 -4.01 -1.65 -14.56
CA SER A 125 -2.78 -0.90 -14.90
C SER A 125 -1.83 -0.73 -13.71
N MET A 126 -2.15 -1.37 -12.59
CA MET A 126 -1.43 -1.26 -11.33
C MET A 126 -0.79 -2.59 -10.95
N GLN A 127 0.42 -2.51 -10.41
CA GLN A 127 1.22 -3.62 -9.94
C GLN A 127 1.81 -3.27 -8.59
N TRP A 128 1.68 -4.14 -7.61
CA TRP A 128 2.33 -4.02 -6.30
C TRP A 128 3.29 -5.16 -6.13
N ASP A 129 4.53 -4.85 -5.74
CA ASP A 129 5.57 -5.80 -5.41
C ASP A 129 5.87 -5.73 -3.91
N PHE A 130 5.69 -6.86 -3.25
CA PHE A 130 5.92 -7.00 -1.83
C PHE A 130 7.22 -7.77 -1.61
N HIS A 131 7.99 -7.35 -0.62
CA HIS A 131 9.28 -7.91 -0.29
C HIS A 131 9.64 -7.52 1.14
N SER A 132 10.72 -8.10 1.68
CA SER A 132 11.25 -7.79 3.02
C SER A 132 10.26 -8.06 4.15
N TRP A 133 9.39 -9.06 3.99
CA TRP A 133 8.43 -9.48 5.01
C TRP A 133 9.14 -9.80 6.33
N GLY A 134 8.62 -9.28 7.44
CA GLY A 134 9.17 -9.47 8.79
C GLY A 134 10.52 -8.79 9.07
N SER A 135 11.13 -8.15 8.08
CA SER A 135 12.45 -7.51 8.18
C SER A 135 12.37 -6.02 7.87
N VAL A 136 11.39 -5.32 8.48
CA VAL A 136 11.20 -3.88 8.33
C VAL A 136 11.35 -3.18 9.67
N GLU A 137 12.07 -2.06 9.65
CA GLU A 137 12.19 -1.18 10.81
C GLU A 137 10.85 -0.45 11.09
N PRO A 138 10.58 -0.10 12.36
CA PRO A 138 9.44 0.73 12.72
C PRO A 138 9.44 2.07 11.96
N ILE A 139 8.25 2.49 11.52
CA ILE A 139 8.10 3.76 10.82
C ILE A 139 8.09 4.89 11.84
N GLN A 140 9.02 5.85 11.67
CA GLN A 140 9.11 7.02 12.51
C GLN A 140 8.35 8.20 11.89
N LYS A 141 7.86 9.10 12.75
CA LYS A 141 7.30 10.37 12.30
C LYS A 141 8.34 11.21 11.56
N PRO A 142 7.91 12.10 10.64
CA PRO A 142 8.82 13.06 10.03
C PRO A 142 9.58 13.89 11.07
N GLU A 143 10.81 14.26 10.73
CA GLU A 143 11.61 15.15 11.57
C GLU A 143 11.05 16.58 11.57
N GLY A 144 11.22 17.27 12.71
CA GLY A 144 10.80 18.66 12.87
C GLY A 144 9.35 18.86 13.35
N ASN A 145 8.93 20.12 13.39
CA ASN A 145 7.59 20.53 13.82
C ASN A 145 6.68 20.69 12.61
N CYS A 146 5.92 19.64 12.29
CA CYS A 146 4.97 19.64 11.19
C CYS A 146 3.85 20.65 11.42
N GLN A 147 3.56 21.46 10.40
CA GLN A 147 2.51 22.48 10.44
C GLN A 147 1.15 21.82 10.26
N SER A 148 0.18 22.14 11.11
CA SER A 148 -1.20 21.67 10.90
C SER A 148 -1.76 22.30 9.63
N MET A 149 -2.35 21.50 8.74
CA MET A 149 -3.03 22.06 7.58
C MET A 149 -4.27 22.87 7.99
N PRO A 150 -4.47 24.08 7.45
CA PRO A 150 -5.65 24.88 7.72
C PRO A 150 -6.86 24.23 7.03
N GLY A 151 -7.62 23.44 7.78
CA GLY A 151 -8.77 22.67 7.27
C GLY A 151 -9.02 21.36 8.02
N GLY A 152 -8.03 20.83 8.75
CA GLY A 152 -8.18 19.69 9.65
C GLY A 152 -8.73 20.09 11.02
N GLY A 153 -9.91 20.74 11.03
CA GLY A 153 -10.62 21.04 12.26
C GLY A 153 -10.97 19.76 12.99
N THR A 154 -10.50 19.67 14.23
CA THR A 154 -11.01 18.82 15.31
C THR A 154 -12.49 18.46 15.15
N MET A 155 -12.83 17.18 14.97
CA MET A 155 -14.04 16.70 15.64
C MET A 155 -13.67 16.63 17.11
N ALA A 156 -14.15 17.63 17.85
CA ALA A 156 -13.98 17.74 19.28
C ALA A 156 -14.51 16.49 19.98
N ASP A 157 -13.78 16.09 21.03
CA ASP A 157 -14.21 15.14 22.04
C ASP A 157 -15.67 15.40 22.43
N GLY A 158 -16.51 14.38 22.24
CA GLY A 158 -17.85 14.36 22.81
C GLY A 158 -17.74 14.24 24.32
N GLY A 159 -17.98 15.35 25.01
CA GLY A 159 -18.06 15.43 26.46
C GLY A 159 -19.43 15.94 26.93
N SER A 160 -20.09 15.07 27.71
CA SER A 160 -21.34 15.22 28.49
C SER A 160 -22.67 15.07 27.76
#